data_AF-A0A0J5FWR6-F1
#
_entry.id   AF-A0A0J5FWR6-F1
#
_cell.length_a   1.000
_cell.length_b   1.000
_cell.length_c   1.000
_cell.angle_alpha   90.00
_cell.angle_beta   90.00
_cell.angle_gamma   90.00
#
_symmetry.space_group_name_H-M   'P 1'
#
loop_
_entity.id
_entity.type
_entity.pdbx_description
1 polymer ?
#
loop_
_entity_poly.entity_id
_entity_poly.type
_entity_poly.pdbx_seq_one_letter_code
_entity_poly.pdbx_strand_id
1 'polypeptide(L)'
;MSTKEYKKFKKEGFTYDPNDSRGGISVTSTKVDPKNPDAIKRSTGALGADYYVDIDTSKKNVELKGKTKGGVMDWKIKDNVTDDDIIKYGRVEK
;
A
#
# COMPACT_ATOMS: atom_id res chain seq x y z
N MET A 1 5.34 -4.48 -0.61
CA MET A 1 6.54 -3.88 0.05
C MET A 1 7.66 -4.88 0.10
N SER A 2 8.91 -4.42 0.07
CA SER A 2 10.08 -5.24 0.44
C SER A 2 10.11 -5.52 1.94
N THR A 3 10.92 -6.51 2.34
CA THR A 3 11.12 -6.85 3.77
C THR A 3 11.57 -5.66 4.62
N LYS A 4 12.46 -4.80 4.11
CA LYS A 4 12.98 -3.63 4.85
C LYS A 4 11.91 -2.56 5.04
N GLU A 5 11.18 -2.24 3.96
CA GLU A 5 10.08 -1.28 4.00
C GLU A 5 8.98 -1.73 4.95
N TYR A 6 8.61 -3.01 4.88
CA TYR A 6 7.60 -3.59 5.77
C TYR A 6 8.00 -3.47 7.25
N LYS A 7 9.24 -3.83 7.62
CA LYS A 7 9.72 -3.71 9.00
C LYS A 7 9.74 -2.26 9.49
N LYS A 8 10.13 -1.32 8.63
CA LYS A 8 10.12 0.10 8.95
C LYS A 8 8.69 0.60 9.17
N PHE A 9 7.81 0.30 8.22
CA PHE A 9 6.39 0.67 8.29
C PHE A 9 5.71 0.12 9.54
N LYS A 10 5.95 -1.14 9.92
CA LYS A 10 5.42 -1.75 11.15
C LYS A 10 5.96 -1.17 12.46
N LYS A 11 7.04 -0.40 12.41
CA LYS A 11 7.68 0.18 13.59
C LYS A 11 7.37 1.66 13.73
N GLU A 12 7.36 2.37 12.60
CA GLU A 12 7.30 3.82 12.53
C GLU A 12 5.99 4.32 11.89
N GLY A 13 5.21 3.43 11.28
CA GLY A 13 4.07 3.80 10.46
C GLY A 13 4.49 4.56 9.20
N PHE A 14 3.65 5.52 8.83
CA PHE A 14 3.95 6.52 7.82
C PHE A 14 3.50 7.90 8.30
N THR A 15 4.42 8.86 8.21
CA THR A 15 4.12 10.27 8.42
C THR A 15 3.93 10.92 7.06
N TYR A 16 2.75 11.52 6.84
CA TYR A 16 2.48 12.28 5.65
C TYR A 16 3.15 13.65 5.73
N ASP A 17 3.86 14.00 4.67
CA ASP A 17 4.40 15.33 4.45
C ASP A 17 3.77 15.91 3.17
N PRO A 18 3.02 17.01 3.25
CA PRO A 18 2.42 17.66 2.08
C PRO A 18 3.47 18.21 1.09
N ASN A 19 4.72 18.39 1.51
CA ASN A 19 5.82 18.84 0.66
C ASN A 19 6.60 17.70 0.01
N ASP A 20 6.33 16.44 0.40
CA ASP A 20 6.97 15.28 -0.24
C ASP A 20 6.45 15.16 -1.68
N SER A 21 7.38 15.14 -2.65
CA SER A 21 7.06 15.01 -4.07
C SER A 21 6.32 13.71 -4.41
N ARG A 22 6.44 12.69 -3.55
CA ARG A 22 5.66 11.45 -3.65
C ARG A 22 4.20 11.68 -3.31
N GLY A 23 3.86 12.69 -2.52
CA GLY A 23 2.48 13.10 -2.25
C GLY A 23 1.64 12.08 -1.49
N GLY A 24 2.25 11.19 -0.71
CA GLY A 24 1.56 10.17 0.11
C GLY A 24 1.87 8.71 -0.26
N ILE A 25 1.26 7.77 0.47
CA ILE A 25 1.43 6.32 0.23
C ILE A 25 0.51 5.88 -0.90
N SER A 26 1.07 5.21 -1.91
CA SER A 26 0.25 4.58 -2.95
C SER A 26 -0.29 3.25 -2.44
N VAL A 27 -1.60 3.06 -2.52
CA VAL A 27 -2.31 1.86 -2.07
C VAL A 27 -3.31 1.39 -3.13
N THR A 28 -3.59 0.09 -3.13
CA THR A 28 -4.62 -0.51 -3.99
C THR A 28 -5.79 -0.98 -3.14
N SER A 29 -6.96 -1.20 -3.77
CA SER A 29 -8.13 -1.72 -3.06
C SER A 29 -7.87 -3.12 -2.48
N THR A 30 -8.46 -3.40 -1.30
CA THR A 30 -8.46 -4.72 -0.62
C THR A 30 -9.09 -5.85 -1.43
N LYS A 31 -9.81 -5.53 -2.52
CA LYS A 31 -10.32 -6.55 -3.47
C LYS A 31 -9.21 -7.22 -4.28
N VAL A 32 -7.97 -6.74 -4.17
CA VAL A 32 -6.79 -7.41 -4.74
C VAL A 32 -6.19 -8.30 -3.68
N ASP A 33 -6.46 -9.60 -3.80
CA ASP A 33 -5.82 -10.59 -2.94
C ASP A 33 -4.29 -10.50 -3.06
N PRO A 34 -3.56 -10.59 -1.93
CA PRO A 34 -2.11 -10.70 -1.93
C PRO A 34 -1.66 -12.09 -2.39
N LYS A 35 -1.88 -12.38 -3.68
CA LYS A 35 -1.46 -13.59 -4.40
C LYS A 35 0.02 -13.53 -4.76
N ASN A 36 0.55 -14.62 -5.34
CA ASN A 36 1.87 -14.72 -5.97
C ASN A 36 2.43 -13.36 -6.48
N PRO A 37 3.70 -13.02 -6.21
CA PRO A 37 4.33 -11.77 -6.62
C PRO A 37 4.14 -11.35 -8.09
N ASP A 38 4.06 -12.30 -9.02
CA ASP A 38 3.80 -12.06 -10.45
C ASP A 38 2.37 -11.57 -10.70
N ALA A 39 1.39 -12.09 -9.96
CA ALA A 39 0.02 -11.60 -10.02
C ALA A 39 -0.05 -10.16 -9.51
N ILE A 40 0.61 -9.85 -8.40
CA ILE A 40 0.72 -8.48 -7.90
C ILE A 40 1.40 -7.59 -8.94
N LYS A 41 2.52 -8.04 -9.53
CA LYS A 41 3.22 -7.27 -10.57
C LYS A 41 2.34 -7.00 -11.79
N ARG A 42 1.55 -7.98 -12.24
CA ARG A 42 0.61 -7.79 -13.36
C ARG A 42 -0.53 -6.85 -13.01
N SER A 43 -1.09 -6.96 -11.80
CA SER A 43 -2.28 -6.22 -11.39
C SER A 43 -1.96 -4.79 -10.93
N THR A 44 -0.88 -4.59 -10.18
CA THR A 44 -0.54 -3.29 -9.57
C THR A 44 0.65 -2.61 -10.23
N GLY A 45 1.49 -3.36 -10.96
CA GLY A 45 2.75 -2.85 -11.52
C GLY A 45 3.88 -2.75 -10.50
N ALA A 46 3.64 -3.10 -9.23
CA ALA A 46 4.68 -3.12 -8.21
C ALA A 46 5.73 -4.21 -8.54
N LEU A 47 7.00 -3.84 -8.53
CA LEU A 47 8.13 -4.72 -8.82
C LEU A 47 8.35 -5.71 -7.66
N GLY A 48 7.51 -6.74 -7.55
CA GLY A 48 7.64 -7.81 -6.55
C GLY A 48 7.44 -7.33 -5.11
N ALA A 49 6.31 -7.64 -4.51
CA ALA A 49 6.08 -7.41 -3.09
C ALA A 49 6.41 -8.67 -2.29
N ASP A 50 7.24 -8.56 -1.25
CA ASP A 50 7.46 -9.62 -0.26
C ASP A 50 6.34 -9.67 0.78
N TYR A 51 5.77 -8.49 1.09
CA TYR A 51 4.76 -8.29 2.12
C TYR A 51 3.63 -7.36 1.64
N TYR A 52 2.44 -7.58 2.21
CA TYR A 52 1.28 -6.71 2.10
C TYR A 52 0.85 -6.19 3.47
N VAL A 53 0.21 -5.03 3.48
CA VAL A 53 -0.44 -4.44 4.65
C VAL A 53 -1.75 -3.83 4.17
N ASP A 54 -2.84 -4.25 4.80
CA ASP A 54 -4.17 -3.71 4.61
C ASP A 54 -4.41 -2.62 5.67
N ILE A 55 -4.75 -1.43 5.20
CA ILE A 55 -4.89 -0.23 6.00
C ILE A 55 -6.37 0.20 5.98
N ASP A 56 -6.94 0.51 7.14
CA ASP A 56 -8.25 1.16 7.24
C ASP A 56 -8.13 2.62 6.80
N THR A 57 -8.78 2.94 5.69
CA THR A 57 -8.79 4.28 5.12
C THR A 57 -10.08 5.06 5.44
N SER A 58 -11.01 4.50 6.21
CA SER A 58 -12.34 5.09 6.47
C SER A 58 -12.29 6.49 7.08
N LYS A 59 -11.24 6.78 7.85
CA LYS A 59 -11.01 8.08 8.52
C LYS A 59 -9.80 8.84 7.95
N LYS A 60 -9.28 8.44 6.80
CA LYS A 60 -8.05 9.00 6.20
C LYS A 60 -8.37 9.82 4.96
N ASN A 61 -7.55 10.83 4.71
CA ASN A 61 -7.59 11.53 3.43
C ASN A 61 -7.00 10.64 2.33
N VAL A 62 -7.85 10.16 1.41
CA VAL A 62 -7.45 9.30 0.29
C VAL A 62 -7.92 9.88 -1.03
N GLU A 63 -6.98 10.02 -1.96
CA GLU A 63 -7.27 10.52 -3.31
C GLU A 63 -7.08 9.43 -4.36
N LEU A 64 -7.97 9.42 -5.35
CA LEU A 64 -7.81 8.56 -6.52
C LEU A 64 -6.71 9.11 -7.41
N LYS A 65 -5.63 8.36 -7.58
CA LYS A 65 -4.54 8.70 -8.51
C LYS A 65 -4.85 8.25 -9.94
N GLY A 66 -5.56 7.14 -10.10
CA GLY A 66 -5.97 6.62 -11.41
C GLY A 66 -6.02 5.10 -11.44
N LYS A 67 -5.69 4.50 -12.59
CA LYS A 67 -5.59 3.04 -12.74
C LYS A 67 -4.13 2.62 -12.87
N THR A 68 -3.78 1.49 -12.25
CA THR A 68 -2.51 0.79 -12.47
C THR A 68 -2.46 0.21 -13.89
N LYS A 69 -1.27 -0.26 -14.30
CA LYS A 69 -1.09 -0.97 -15.57
C LYS A 69 -2.01 -2.19 -15.73
N GLY A 70 -2.36 -2.83 -14.62
CA GLY A 70 -3.27 -3.98 -14.60
C GLY A 70 -4.75 -3.63 -14.46
N GLY A 71 -5.12 -2.34 -14.53
CA GLY A 71 -6.51 -1.89 -14.46
C GLY A 71 -7.09 -1.79 -13.04
N VAL A 72 -6.28 -2.03 -12.00
CA VAL A 72 -6.66 -1.85 -10.59
C VAL A 72 -6.66 -0.37 -10.27
N MET A 73 -7.57 0.09 -9.41
CA MET A 73 -7.57 1.47 -8.94
C MET A 73 -6.38 1.73 -8.01
N ASP A 74 -5.57 2.73 -8.37
CA ASP A 74 -4.44 3.23 -7.59
C ASP A 74 -4.89 4.45 -6.78
N TRP A 75 -4.78 4.35 -5.48
CA TRP A 75 -5.20 5.36 -4.52
C TRP A 75 -3.98 5.89 -3.79
N LYS A 76 -4.12 7.08 -3.21
CA LYS A 76 -3.04 7.73 -2.49
C LYS A 76 -3.54 8.22 -1.14
N ILE A 77 -2.99 7.65 -0.07
CA ILE A 77 -3.25 8.10 1.30
C ILE A 77 -2.37 9.32 1.56
N LYS A 78 -3.01 10.46 1.82
CA LYS A 78 -2.40 11.76 2.16
C LYS A 78 -2.58 12.10 3.63
N ASP A 79 -2.31 11.11 4.47
CA ASP A 79 -2.51 11.19 5.90
C ASP A 79 -1.52 10.27 6.62
N ASN A 80 -1.35 10.49 7.91
CA ASN A 80 -0.53 9.65 8.75
C ASN A 80 -1.18 8.26 8.87
N VAL A 81 -0.36 7.22 8.82
CA VAL A 81 -0.78 5.84 9.07
C VAL A 81 0.00 5.32 10.27
N THR A 82 -0.72 4.90 11.30
CA THR A 82 -0.17 4.30 12.51
C THR A 82 -0.53 2.81 12.57
N ASP A 83 -0.01 2.11 13.58
CA ASP A 83 -0.32 0.69 13.79
C ASP A 83 -1.82 0.44 14.03
N ASP A 84 -2.56 1.40 14.58
CA ASP A 84 -4.01 1.29 14.82
C ASP A 84 -4.82 1.27 13.52
N ASP A 85 -4.27 1.80 12.44
CA ASP A 85 -4.90 1.80 11.12
C ASP A 85 -4.66 0.47 10.38
N ILE A 86 -3.82 -0.43 10.89
CA ILE A 86 -3.49 -1.69 10.23
C ILE A 86 -4.54 -2.75 10.55
N ILE A 87 -5.30 -3.17 9.53
CA ILE A 87 -6.30 -4.23 9.65
C ILE A 87 -5.64 -5.60 9.61
N LYS A 88 -4.76 -5.80 8.62
CA LYS A 88 -4.13 -7.09 8.35
C LYS A 88 -2.78 -6.86 7.69
N TYR A 89 -1.87 -7.82 7.87
CA TYR A 89 -0.59 -7.82 7.19
C TYR A 89 -0.10 -9.26 7.02
N GLY A 90 0.82 -9.46 6.08
CA GLY A 90 1.39 -10.78 5.87
C GLY A 90 2.44 -10.81 4.79
N ARG A 91 3.06 -11.99 4.63
CA ARG A 91 3.87 -12.28 3.45
C ARG A 91 2.95 -12.48 2.25
N VAL A 92 3.43 -12.02 1.11
CA VAL A 92 2.88 -12.43 -0.17
C VAL A 92 3.34 -13.85 -0.43
N GLU A 93 2.41 -14.79 -0.46
CA GLU A 93 2.71 -16.19 -0.78
C GLU A 93 3.19 -16.28 -2.23
N LYS A 94 4.22 -17.10 -2.49
CA LYS A 94 4.76 -17.33 -3.83
C LYS A 94 3.96 -18.40 -4.57
#